data_AF-A0A957RK91-F1
#
_entry.id   AF-A0A957RK91-F1
#
_cell.length_a   1.000
_cell.length_b   1.000
_cell.length_c   1.000
_cell.angle_alpha   90.00
_cell.angle_beta   90.00
_cell.angle_gamma   90.00
#
_symmetry.space_group_name_H-M   'P 1'
#
loop_
_entity.id
_entity.type
_entity.pdbx_description
1 polymer ?
#
loop_
_entity_poly.entity_id
_entity_poly.type
_entity_poly.pdbx_seq_one_letter_code
_entity_poly.pdbx_strand_id
1 'polypeptide(L)'
;PDEARERILAELPNSAVFGAQFRQNAARALLLPGQRGKRTPFWLQRLRAKDLLQLVRRFEDFPIVAETYRDCLEEVMDWPNLERILRRIQAGEIQVTAVETLTPSPVAQSLL
;
A
#
# COMPACT_ATOMS: atom_id res chain seq x y z
N PRO A 1 -7.60 13.27 10.67
CA PRO A 1 -7.73 11.88 10.16
C PRO A 1 -8.21 11.84 8.71
N ASP A 2 -9.22 12.63 8.37
CA ASP A 2 -9.81 12.67 7.01
C ASP A 2 -8.80 13.12 5.96
N GLU A 3 -8.04 14.18 6.23
CA GLU A 3 -6.96 14.65 5.34
C GLU A 3 -5.92 13.55 5.05
N ALA A 4 -5.54 12.77 6.07
CA ALA A 4 -4.60 11.66 5.90
C ALA A 4 -5.20 10.58 5.00
N ARG A 5 -6.50 10.30 5.13
CA ARG A 5 -7.21 9.34 4.28
C ARG A 5 -7.19 9.77 2.82
N GLU A 6 -7.52 11.03 2.55
CA GLU A 6 -7.53 11.59 1.19
C GLU A 6 -6.14 11.50 0.54
N ARG A 7 -5.10 11.93 1.26
CA ARG A 7 -3.71 11.86 0.78
C ARG A 7 -3.27 10.42 0.49
N ILE A 8 -3.57 9.49 1.39
CA ILE A 8 -3.21 8.08 1.20
C ILE A 8 -3.94 7.50 -0.02
N LEU A 9 -5.25 7.74 -0.16
CA LEU A 9 -6.01 7.23 -1.30
C LEU A 9 -5.50 7.78 -2.64
N ALA A 10 -5.06 9.03 -2.68
CA ALA A 10 -4.48 9.65 -3.88
C ALA A 10 -3.12 9.04 -4.26
N GLU A 11 -2.25 8.80 -3.28
CA GLU A 11 -0.87 8.38 -3.52
C GLU A 11 -0.68 6.86 -3.60
N LEU A 12 -1.51 6.09 -2.89
CA LEU A 12 -1.38 4.65 -2.76
C LEU A 12 -1.27 3.92 -4.12
N PRO A 13 -2.04 4.24 -5.18
CA PRO A 13 -1.95 3.56 -6.47
C PRO A 13 -0.58 3.68 -7.16
N ASN A 14 0.19 4.71 -6.82
CA ASN A 14 1.52 4.96 -7.38
C ASN A 14 2.64 4.34 -6.50
N SER A 15 2.29 3.76 -5.35
CA SER A 15 3.24 3.15 -4.43
C SER A 15 3.72 1.76 -4.90
N ALA A 16 4.90 1.37 -4.44
CA ALA A 16 5.43 0.03 -4.67
C ALA A 16 4.57 -1.06 -4.00
N VAL A 17 3.97 -0.75 -2.83
CA VAL A 17 3.11 -1.68 -2.07
C VAL A 17 1.87 -2.03 -2.88
N PHE A 18 1.22 -1.04 -3.49
CA PHE A 18 0.03 -1.27 -4.30
C PHE A 18 0.35 -2.14 -5.53
N GLY A 19 1.43 -1.85 -6.24
CA GLY A 19 1.86 -2.69 -7.38
C GLY A 19 2.20 -4.13 -6.97
N ALA A 20 2.80 -4.32 -5.80
CA ALA A 20 3.07 -5.65 -5.26
C ALA A 20 1.78 -6.40 -4.92
N GLN A 21 0.82 -5.73 -4.28
CA GLN A 21 -0.43 -6.35 -3.85
C GLN A 21 -1.36 -6.64 -5.02
N PHE A 22 -1.47 -5.72 -5.98
CA PHE A 22 -2.22 -5.93 -7.22
C PHE A 22 -1.76 -7.19 -7.95
N ARG A 23 -0.44 -7.40 -8.06
CA ARG A 23 0.10 -8.62 -8.67
C ARG A 23 -0.32 -9.88 -7.91
N GLN A 24 -0.30 -9.86 -6.57
CA GLN A 24 -0.72 -11.01 -5.78
C GLN A 24 -2.21 -11.31 -5.97
N ASN A 25 -3.05 -10.28 -5.92
CA ASN A 25 -4.50 -10.41 -6.06
C ASN A 25 -4.89 -10.84 -7.49
N ALA A 26 -4.28 -10.26 -8.51
CA ALA A 26 -4.47 -10.69 -9.91
C ALA A 26 -3.99 -12.13 -10.16
N ALA A 27 -2.90 -12.55 -9.52
CA ALA A 27 -2.42 -13.93 -9.61
C ALA A 27 -3.37 -14.92 -8.92
N ARG A 28 -3.85 -14.58 -7.70
CA ARG A 28 -4.81 -15.40 -6.94
C ARG A 28 -6.15 -15.53 -7.68
N ALA A 29 -6.61 -14.46 -8.31
CA ALA A 29 -7.80 -14.42 -9.14
C ALA A 29 -7.61 -15.07 -10.53
N LEU A 30 -6.43 -15.64 -10.82
CA LEU A 30 -6.10 -16.28 -12.10
C LEU A 30 -6.25 -15.36 -13.34
N LEU A 31 -6.13 -14.04 -13.15
CA LEU A 31 -6.21 -13.06 -14.23
C LEU A 31 -4.88 -12.88 -14.98
N LEU A 32 -3.76 -13.26 -14.36
CA LEU A 32 -2.47 -13.22 -15.03
C LEU A 32 -2.34 -14.42 -15.97
N PRO A 33 -2.16 -14.21 -17.28
CA PRO A 33 -2.04 -15.31 -18.23
C PRO A 33 -0.80 -16.16 -17.92
N GLY A 34 -0.88 -17.46 -18.18
CA GLY A 34 0.18 -18.43 -17.89
C GLY A 34 0.01 -19.74 -18.66
N GLN A 35 1.06 -20.57 -18.71
CA GLN A 35 0.96 -21.91 -19.28
C GLN A 35 0.34 -22.87 -18.27
N ARG A 36 -0.59 -23.70 -18.71
CA ARG A 36 -1.17 -24.76 -17.88
C ARG A 36 -0.09 -25.72 -17.41
N GLY A 37 -0.08 -26.06 -16.12
CA GLY A 37 0.86 -27.01 -15.53
C GLY A 37 2.28 -26.47 -15.30
N LYS A 38 2.56 -25.19 -15.56
CA LYS A 38 3.86 -24.58 -15.28
C LYS A 38 3.72 -23.27 -14.52
N ARG A 39 4.58 -23.07 -13.50
CA ARG A 39 4.63 -21.80 -12.77
C ARG A 39 5.24 -20.71 -13.65
N THR A 40 4.53 -19.59 -13.82
CA THR A 40 5.06 -18.42 -14.53
C THR A 40 6.25 -17.82 -13.77
N PRO A 41 7.41 -17.54 -14.41
CA PRO A 41 8.53 -16.88 -13.78
C PRO A 41 8.15 -15.56 -13.12
N PHE A 42 8.72 -15.25 -11.95
CA PHE A 42 8.30 -14.11 -11.15
C PHE A 42 8.43 -12.76 -11.86
N TRP A 43 9.53 -12.55 -12.61
CA TRP A 43 9.73 -11.31 -13.38
C TRP A 43 8.62 -11.10 -14.42
N LEU A 44 8.17 -12.19 -15.06
CA LEU A 44 7.11 -12.14 -16.07
C LEU A 44 5.73 -11.90 -15.43
N GLN A 45 5.50 -12.43 -14.21
CA GLN A 45 4.31 -12.05 -13.43
C GLN A 45 4.31 -10.56 -13.08
N ARG A 46 5.46 -9.99 -12.71
CA ARG A 46 5.58 -8.55 -12.43
C ARG A 46 5.29 -7.71 -13.66
N LEU A 47 5.85 -8.05 -14.81
CA LEU A 47 5.61 -7.36 -16.07
C LEU A 47 4.12 -7.40 -16.44
N ARG A 48 3.53 -8.61 -16.49
CA ARG A 48 2.10 -8.79 -16.83
C ARG A 48 1.15 -8.08 -15.88
N ALA A 49 1.44 -8.11 -14.58
CA ALA A 49 0.61 -7.42 -13.60
C ALA A 49 0.71 -5.90 -13.73
N LYS A 50 1.90 -5.37 -14.04
CA LYS A 50 2.07 -3.94 -14.33
C LYS A 50 1.27 -3.52 -15.56
N ASP A 51 1.37 -4.28 -16.65
CA ASP A 51 0.65 -3.99 -17.89
C ASP A 51 -0.87 -4.07 -17.67
N LEU A 52 -1.34 -5.11 -16.95
CA LEU A 52 -2.74 -5.24 -16.58
C LEU A 52 -3.20 -4.05 -15.74
N LEU A 53 -2.44 -3.67 -14.71
CA LEU A 53 -2.78 -2.53 -13.85
C LEU A 53 -2.92 -1.25 -14.67
N GLN A 54 -1.97 -0.97 -15.57
CA GLN A 54 -2.04 0.20 -16.44
C GLN A 54 -3.32 0.22 -17.29
N LEU A 55 -3.75 -0.93 -17.79
CA LEU A 55 -4.98 -1.06 -18.57
C LEU A 55 -6.25 -0.90 -17.72
N VAL A 56 -6.26 -1.43 -16.50
CA VAL A 56 -7.48 -1.47 -15.68
C VAL A 56 -7.70 -0.24 -14.82
N ARG A 57 -6.67 0.60 -14.60
CA ARG A 57 -6.78 1.84 -13.81
C ARG A 57 -7.82 2.84 -14.31
N ARG A 58 -8.23 2.74 -15.58
CA ARG A 58 -9.29 3.57 -16.17
C ARG A 58 -10.71 3.12 -15.83
N PHE A 59 -10.86 1.93 -15.25
CA PHE A 59 -12.16 1.39 -14.84
C PHE A 59 -12.28 1.53 -13.33
N GLU A 60 -13.20 2.40 -12.90
CA GLU A 60 -13.42 2.71 -11.48
C GLU A 60 -13.84 1.46 -10.69
N ASP A 61 -14.62 0.57 -11.30
CA ASP A 61 -15.20 -0.60 -10.66
C ASP A 61 -14.45 -1.92 -10.93
N PHE A 62 -13.18 -1.87 -11.35
CA PHE A 62 -12.45 -3.12 -11.59
C PHE A 62 -12.24 -3.89 -10.27
N PRO A 63 -12.80 -5.10 -10.09
CA PRO A 63 -12.87 -5.73 -8.77
C PRO A 63 -11.50 -5.94 -8.11
N ILE A 64 -10.48 -6.27 -8.90
CA ILE A 64 -9.13 -6.49 -8.35
C ILE A 64 -8.46 -5.18 -7.95
N VAL A 65 -8.81 -4.04 -8.56
CA VAL A 65 -8.33 -2.73 -8.11
C VAL A 65 -8.95 -2.40 -6.76
N ALA A 66 -10.27 -2.51 -6.62
CA ALA A 66 -10.99 -2.27 -5.36
C ALA A 66 -10.47 -3.19 -4.25
N GLU A 67 -10.29 -4.47 -4.55
CA GLU A 67 -9.71 -5.44 -3.61
C GLU A 67 -8.27 -5.08 -3.22
N THR A 68 -7.47 -4.57 -4.16
CA THR A 68 -6.10 -4.13 -3.84
C THR A 68 -6.09 -2.94 -2.89
N TYR A 69 -7.04 -1.99 -3.02
CA TYR A 69 -7.19 -0.91 -2.03
C TYR A 69 -7.51 -1.45 -0.64
N ARG A 70 -8.52 -2.32 -0.54
CA ARG A 70 -8.93 -2.96 0.73
C ARG A 70 -7.74 -3.66 1.38
N ASP A 71 -7.03 -4.47 0.61
CA ASP A 71 -5.89 -5.25 1.07
C ASP A 71 -4.71 -4.37 1.53
N CYS A 72 -4.39 -3.32 0.77
CA CYS A 72 -3.34 -2.39 1.17
C CYS A 72 -3.71 -1.60 2.43
N LEU A 73 -4.94 -1.11 2.55
CA LEU A 73 -5.37 -0.27 3.66
C LEU A 73 -5.55 -1.07 4.95
N GLU A 74 -6.16 -2.26 4.88
CA GLU A 74 -6.52 -3.04 6.05
C GLU A 74 -5.43 -4.03 6.46
N GLU A 75 -4.91 -4.83 5.52
CA GLU A 75 -3.98 -5.92 5.85
C GLU A 75 -2.53 -5.46 5.94
N VAL A 76 -2.11 -4.53 5.06
CA VAL A 76 -0.70 -4.12 5.00
C VAL A 76 -0.41 -2.91 5.88
N MET A 77 -1.29 -1.91 5.88
CA MET A 77 -1.03 -0.61 6.52
C MET A 77 -1.79 -0.36 7.82
N ASP A 78 -2.76 -1.21 8.18
CA ASP A 78 -3.56 -1.07 9.41
C ASP A 78 -4.19 0.33 9.54
N TRP A 79 -4.99 0.71 8.53
CA TRP A 79 -5.71 1.98 8.49
C TRP A 79 -6.52 2.28 9.76
N PRO A 80 -7.29 1.33 10.34
CA PRO A 80 -8.08 1.61 11.55
C PRO A 80 -7.21 2.09 12.73
N ASN A 81 -6.02 1.52 12.88
CA ASN A 81 -5.10 1.91 13.94
C ASN A 81 -4.43 3.27 13.66
N LEU A 82 -4.07 3.56 12.40
CA LEU A 82 -3.58 4.89 12.02
C LEU A 82 -4.62 5.97 12.35
N GLU A 83 -5.89 5.73 12.00
CA GLU A 83 -6.98 6.66 12.29
C GLU A 83 -7.10 6.91 13.81
N ARG A 84 -7.03 5.83 14.60
CA ARG A 84 -7.04 5.91 16.07
C ARG A 84 -5.88 6.74 16.61
N ILE A 85 -4.66 6.53 16.12
CA ILE A 85 -3.49 7.31 16.55
C ILE A 85 -3.64 8.80 16.21
N LEU A 86 -4.07 9.12 14.98
CA LEU A 86 -4.28 10.50 14.57
C LEU A 86 -5.36 11.20 15.41
N ARG A 87 -6.46 10.50 15.75
CA ARG A 87 -7.49 11.02 16.65
C ARG A 87 -6.92 11.32 18.04
N ARG A 88 -6.09 10.43 18.59
CA ARG A 88 -5.45 10.63 19.91
C ARG A 88 -4.44 11.78 19.92
N ILE A 89 -3.71 11.98 18.83
CA ILE A 89 -2.84 13.17 18.64
C ILE A 89 -3.71 14.43 18.62
N GLN A 90 -4.78 14.44 17.83
CA GLN A 90 -5.70 15.59 17.73
C GLN A 90 -6.39 15.91 19.07
N ALA A 91 -6.71 14.91 19.88
CA ALA A 91 -7.26 15.06 21.21
C ALA A 91 -6.24 15.48 22.28
N GLY A 92 -4.94 15.54 21.94
CA GLY A 92 -3.87 15.86 22.89
C GLY A 92 -3.46 14.72 23.83
N GLU A 93 -4.03 13.53 23.66
CA GLU A 93 -3.66 12.33 24.44
C GLU A 93 -2.28 11.78 24.07
N ILE A 94 -1.84 12.03 22.83
CA ILE A 94 -0.49 11.74 22.35
C ILE A 94 0.19 13.08 22.10
N GLN A 95 1.22 13.37 22.90
CA GLN A 95 2.04 14.57 22.73
C GLN A 95 3.10 14.34 21.65
N VAL A 96 3.30 15.36 20.81
CA VAL A 96 4.31 15.36 19.74
C VAL A 96 5.27 16.51 20.00
N THR A 97 6.57 16.19 20.09
CA THR A 97 7.63 17.16 20.37
C THR A 97 8.68 17.12 19.26
N ALA A 98 9.00 18.27 18.69
CA ALA A 98 10.13 18.41 17.78
C ALA A 98 11.42 18.64 18.59
N VAL A 99 12.44 17.82 18.34
CA VAL A 99 13.75 17.94 18.99
C VAL A 99 14.82 17.92 17.92
N GLU A 100 15.69 18.93 17.94
CA GLU A 100 16.86 19.03 17.06
C GLU A 100 18.12 18.66 17.84
N THR A 101 18.97 17.81 17.25
CA THR A 101 20.20 17.31 17.89
C THR A 101 21.39 17.45 16.94
N LEU A 102 22.57 17.72 17.50
CA LEU A 102 23.81 17.83 16.71
C LEU A 102 24.27 16.49 16.12
N THR A 103 23.94 15.39 16.80
CA THR A 103 24.18 14.02 16.35
C THR A 103 22.90 13.20 16.49
N PRO A 104 22.73 12.11 15.72
CA PRO A 104 21.57 11.22 15.88
C PRO A 104 21.48 10.66 17.30
N SER A 105 20.27 10.59 17.85
CA SER A 105 20.02 9.88 19.11
C SER A 105 20.22 8.36 18.94
N PRO A 106 20.37 7.58 20.02
CA PRO A 106 20.50 6.12 19.92
C PRO A 106 19.36 5.45 19.14
N VAL A 107 18.13 5.96 19.27
CA VAL A 107 16.95 5.46 18.52
C VAL A 107 17.02 5.85 17.05
N ALA A 108 17.42 7.08 16.74
CA ALA A 108 17.58 7.50 15.34
C ALA A 108 18.70 6.71 14.65
N GLN A 109 19.79 6.43 15.36
CA GLN A 109 20.93 5.69 14.82
C GLN A 109 20.56 4.24 14.46
N SER A 110 19.60 3.62 15.15
CA SER A 110 19.15 2.26 14.81
C SER A 110 18.22 2.18 13.60
N LEU A 111 17.77 3.33 13.05
CA LEU A 111 16.87 3.41 11.90
C LEU A 111 17.60 3.74 10.58
N LEU A 112 18.90 4.07 10.65
CA LEU A 112 19.78 4.36 9.52
C LEU A 112 20.44 3.08 9.00
#